data_AF-A0A1I6U573-F1
#
_entry.id   AF-A0A1I6U573-F1
#
_cell.length_a   1.000
_cell.length_b   1.000
_cell.length_c   1.000
_cell.angle_alpha   90.00
_cell.angle_beta   90.00
_cell.angle_gamma   90.00
#
_symmetry.space_group_name_H-M   'P 1'
#
loop_
_entity.id
_entity.type
_entity.pdbx_description
1 polymer ?
#
loop_
_entity_poly.entity_id
_entity_poly.type
_entity_poly.pdbx_seq_one_letter_code
_entity_poly.pdbx_strand_id
1 'polypeptide(L)'
;MFGFALDSEGYLGDDDFTFLRRPDGHEIGGVLGDPAATSSAWGTLFMVADADATARRAAEAGGSAGAPYDMPYGRIAELHDPFGTPFSVGTPKFG
;
A
#
# COMPACT_ATOMS: atom_id res chain seq x y z
N MET A 1 16.17 7.37 15.14
CA MET A 1 16.76 6.03 15.27
C MET A 1 17.28 5.50 13.93
N PHE A 2 16.47 5.45 12.86
CA PHE A 2 16.92 4.93 11.54
C PHE A 2 17.20 6.00 10.47
N GLY A 3 16.92 7.28 10.77
CA GLY A 3 17.15 8.38 9.83
C GLY A 3 16.16 8.47 8.67
N PHE A 4 15.02 7.75 8.74
CA PHE A 4 13.97 7.93 7.75
C PHE A 4 13.41 9.35 7.77
N ALA A 5 13.17 9.89 6.60
CA ALA A 5 12.50 11.16 6.40
C ALA A 5 11.14 10.93 5.74
N LEU A 6 10.20 11.81 6.03
CA LEU A 6 8.94 11.92 5.31
C LEU A 6 9.16 12.88 4.15
N ASP A 7 8.79 12.45 2.95
CA ASP A 7 8.83 13.28 1.76
C ASP A 7 7.42 13.54 1.24
N SER A 8 6.96 14.77 1.44
CA SER A 8 5.66 15.26 1.00
C SER A 8 5.77 16.14 -0.25
N GLU A 9 6.97 16.34 -0.80
CA GLU A 9 7.12 17.22 -1.97
C GLU A 9 6.45 16.62 -3.21
N GLY A 10 5.61 17.43 -3.87
CA GLY A 10 4.89 17.04 -5.09
C GLY A 10 3.47 16.52 -4.88
N TYR A 11 2.99 16.40 -3.64
CA TYR A 11 1.61 16.01 -3.37
C TYR A 11 0.68 17.24 -3.26
N LEU A 12 -0.24 17.36 -4.22
CA LEU A 12 -1.32 18.34 -4.27
C LEU A 12 -2.67 17.60 -4.43
N GLY A 13 -2.97 16.69 -3.51
CA GLY A 13 -4.25 15.98 -3.42
C GLY A 13 -4.74 15.91 -1.97
N ASP A 14 -6.03 15.59 -1.78
CA ASP A 14 -6.66 15.50 -0.45
C ASP A 14 -6.28 14.21 0.32
N ASP A 15 -5.62 13.23 -0.31
CA ASP A 15 -5.27 11.98 0.37
C ASP A 15 -4.02 12.15 1.26
N ASP A 16 -4.09 11.67 2.50
CA ASP A 16 -3.01 11.77 3.49
C ASP A 16 -1.89 10.74 3.21
N PHE A 17 -1.17 10.89 2.10
CA PHE A 17 -0.08 10.00 1.69
C PHE A 17 1.27 10.71 1.68
N THR A 18 2.29 10.08 2.24
CA THR A 18 3.67 10.61 2.27
C THR A 18 4.69 9.51 2.04
N PHE A 19 5.73 9.76 1.24
CA PHE A 19 6.78 8.76 1.03
C PHE A 19 7.68 8.63 2.25
N LEU A 20 8.06 7.39 2.57
CA LEU A 20 9.11 7.10 3.53
C LEU A 20 10.44 6.95 2.79
N ARG A 21 11.39 7.82 3.09
CA ARG A 21 12.69 7.91 2.41
C ARG A 21 13.85 7.60 3.33
N ARG A 22 14.85 6.87 2.82
CA ARG A 22 16.11 6.60 3.51
C ARG A 22 17.06 7.80 3.45
N PRO A 23 18.07 7.89 4.35
CA PRO A 23 19.10 8.93 4.29
C PRO A 23 19.86 9.01 2.96
N ASP A 24 19.94 7.91 2.20
CA ASP A 24 20.58 7.85 0.88
C ASP A 24 19.66 8.28 -0.27
N GLY A 25 18.46 8.76 0.05
CA GLY A 25 17.49 9.29 -0.90
C GLY A 25 16.57 8.24 -1.53
N HIS A 26 16.71 6.94 -1.24
CA HIS A 26 15.79 5.94 -1.77
C HIS A 26 14.44 5.96 -1.05
N GLU A 27 13.36 6.03 -1.84
CA GLU A 27 12.00 5.75 -1.37
C GLU A 27 11.85 4.25 -1.08
N ILE A 28 11.30 3.92 0.09
CA ILE A 28 11.18 2.54 0.56
C ILE A 28 9.76 2.16 0.98
N GLY A 29 8.82 3.08 0.84
CA GLY A 29 7.42 2.84 1.17
C GLY A 29 6.63 4.13 1.24
N GLY A 30 5.40 4.01 1.70
CA GLY A 30 4.51 5.12 1.96
C GLY A 30 3.90 5.03 3.35
N VAL A 31 3.53 6.18 3.88
CA VAL A 31 2.69 6.34 5.06
C VAL A 31 1.35 6.86 4.57
N LEU A 32 0.28 6.15 4.90
CA LEU A 32 -1.10 6.52 4.59
C LEU A 32 -1.83 6.82 5.90
N GLY A 33 -2.46 7.99 5.98
CA GLY A 33 -3.40 8.32 7.05
C GLY A 33 -4.74 7.63 6.84
N ASP A 34 -5.17 6.86 7.84
CA ASP A 34 -6.49 6.25 7.89
C ASP A 34 -7.26 6.82 9.10
N PRO A 35 -8.30 7.66 8.88
CA PRO A 35 -9.12 8.21 9.96
C PRO A 35 -9.84 7.16 10.82
N ALA A 36 -10.02 5.94 10.30
CA ALA A 36 -10.63 4.83 11.04
C ALA A 36 -9.61 4.03 11.85
N ALA A 37 -8.31 4.22 11.64
CA ALA A 37 -7.27 3.49 12.36
C ALA A 37 -7.23 3.90 13.84
N THR A 38 -7.21 2.89 14.73
CA THR A 38 -7.12 3.09 16.18
C THR A 38 -5.68 3.18 16.69
N SER A 39 -4.70 2.80 15.86
CA SER A 39 -3.27 2.89 16.14
C SER A 39 -2.45 2.85 14.85
N SER A 40 -1.22 3.37 14.89
CA SER A 40 -0.27 3.26 13.77
C SER A 40 0.31 1.84 13.69
N ALA A 41 0.42 1.30 12.48
CA ALA A 41 0.99 -0.01 12.21
C ALA A 41 1.90 0.00 10.98
N TRP A 42 2.80 -0.98 10.91
CA TRP A 42 3.53 -1.29 9.68
C TRP A 42 2.74 -2.33 8.87
N GLY A 43 2.57 -2.07 7.58
CA GLY A 43 1.97 -3.00 6.63
C GLY A 43 2.99 -3.57 5.65
N THR A 44 2.65 -4.69 5.03
CA THR A 44 3.42 -5.26 3.90
C THR A 44 2.66 -5.03 2.61
N LEU A 45 3.33 -4.47 1.60
CA LEU A 45 2.81 -4.33 0.24
C LEU A 45 3.68 -5.14 -0.73
N PHE A 46 3.08 -6.04 -1.48
CA PHE A 46 3.74 -6.77 -2.56
C PHE A 46 3.41 -6.14 -3.92
N MET A 47 4.44 -5.79 -4.68
CA MET A 47 4.26 -5.36 -6.07
C MET A 47 3.92 -6.56 -6.93
N VAL A 48 2.83 -6.46 -7.69
CA VAL A 48 2.33 -7.48 -8.60
C VAL A 48 2.12 -6.90 -10.00
N ALA A 49 1.90 -7.76 -10.99
CA ALA A 49 1.66 -7.32 -12.36
C ALA A 49 0.24 -6.79 -12.60
N ASP A 50 -0.73 -7.29 -11.83
CA ASP A 50 -2.15 -6.94 -11.93
C ASP A 50 -2.81 -7.09 -10.53
N ALA A 51 -3.23 -5.96 -9.95
CA ALA A 51 -3.80 -5.92 -8.60
C ALA A 51 -5.19 -6.56 -8.56
N ASP A 52 -6.03 -6.34 -9.58
CA ASP A 52 -7.38 -6.91 -9.70
C ASP A 52 -7.33 -8.43 -9.84
N ALA A 53 -6.47 -8.92 -10.74
CA ALA A 53 -6.30 -10.35 -10.94
C ALA A 53 -5.74 -11.02 -9.69
N THR A 54 -4.84 -10.36 -8.97
CA THR A 54 -4.27 -10.89 -7.72
C THR A 54 -5.30 -10.91 -6.59
N ALA A 55 -6.08 -9.84 -6.41
CA ALA A 55 -7.15 -9.78 -5.42
C ALA A 55 -8.21 -10.88 -5.64
N ARG A 56 -8.63 -11.09 -6.89
CA ARG A 56 -9.55 -12.17 -7.26
C ARG A 56 -8.97 -13.54 -6.93
N ARG A 57 -7.72 -13.80 -7.28
CA ARG A 57 -7.04 -15.08 -6.98
C ARG A 57 -6.92 -15.33 -5.48
N ALA A 58 -6.64 -14.30 -4.69
CA ALA A 58 -6.56 -14.42 -3.23
C ALA A 58 -7.90 -14.86 -2.63
N ALA A 59 -9.01 -14.25 -3.09
CA ALA A 59 -10.35 -14.66 -2.67
C ALA A 59 -10.69 -16.10 -3.12
N GLU A 60 -10.37 -16.47 -4.37
CA GLU A 60 -10.55 -17.84 -4.89
C GLU A 60 -9.74 -18.89 -4.09
N ALA A 61 -8.59 -18.49 -3.53
CA ALA A 61 -7.72 -19.34 -2.71
C ALA A 61 -8.12 -19.44 -1.23
N GLY A 62 -9.26 -18.86 -0.84
CA GLY A 62 -9.80 -18.92 0.53
C GLY A 62 -9.38 -17.76 1.43
N GLY A 63 -8.71 -16.73 0.89
CA GLY A 63 -8.50 -15.46 1.56
C GLY A 63 -9.70 -14.52 1.39
N SER A 64 -9.53 -13.27 1.82
CA SER A 64 -10.46 -12.18 1.52
C SER A 64 -9.72 -11.03 0.86
N ALA A 65 -10.44 -10.26 0.03
CA ALA A 65 -9.88 -9.08 -0.62
C ALA A 65 -10.91 -7.96 -0.65
N GLY A 66 -10.47 -6.75 -0.32
CA GLY A 66 -11.22 -5.52 -0.61
C GLY A 66 -11.26 -5.25 -2.11
N ALA A 67 -12.20 -4.40 -2.53
CA ALA A 67 -12.24 -3.94 -3.92
C ALA A 67 -10.97 -3.14 -4.24
N PRO A 68 -10.22 -3.49 -5.31
CA PRO A 68 -9.05 -2.72 -5.68
C PRO A 68 -9.42 -1.28 -6.06
N TYR A 69 -8.62 -0.32 -5.60
CA TYR A 69 -8.84 1.11 -5.80
C TYR A 69 -7.59 1.79 -6.36
N ASP A 70 -7.81 2.91 -7.04
CA ASP A 70 -6.73 3.69 -7.63
C ASP A 70 -6.19 4.69 -6.61
N MET A 71 -4.87 4.72 -6.51
CA MET A 71 -4.07 5.74 -5.84
C MET A 71 -3.27 6.52 -6.89
N PRO A 72 -2.75 7.70 -6.58
CA PRO A 72 -1.95 8.47 -7.53
C PRO A 72 -0.76 7.72 -8.13
N TYR A 73 -0.14 6.82 -7.36
CA TYR A 73 1.06 6.07 -7.73
C TYR A 73 0.79 4.65 -8.25
N GLY A 74 -0.43 4.16 -8.14
CA GLY A 74 -0.72 2.78 -8.51
C GLY A 74 -2.13 2.33 -8.17
N ARG A 75 -2.42 1.07 -8.45
CA ARG A 75 -3.67 0.41 -8.06
C ARG A 75 -3.39 -0.58 -6.94
N ILE A 76 -4.14 -0.47 -5.85
CA ILE A 76 -3.93 -1.22 -4.61
C ILE A 76 -5.14 -2.09 -4.29
N ALA A 77 -4.91 -3.25 -3.68
CA ALA A 77 -5.93 -4.02 -2.99
C ALA A 77 -5.43 -4.48 -1.62
N GLU A 78 -6.31 -4.45 -0.62
CA GLU A 78 -6.08 -4.96 0.74
C GLU A 78 -6.61 -6.39 0.85
N LEU A 79 -5.80 -7.29 1.37
CA LEU A 79 -6.05 -8.73 1.40
C LEU A 79 -5.86 -9.29 2.82
N HIS A 80 -6.57 -10.38 3.10
CA HIS A 80 -6.24 -11.29 4.20
C HIS A 80 -5.99 -12.70 3.65
N ASP A 81 -4.97 -13.39 4.17
CA ASP A 81 -4.77 -14.80 3.89
C ASP A 81 -5.88 -15.67 4.55
N PRO A 82 -5.96 -16.98 4.26
CA PRO A 82 -6.96 -17.87 4.87
C PRO A 82 -6.88 -17.99 6.40
N PHE A 83 -5.81 -17.50 7.02
CA PHE A 83 -5.56 -17.53 8.46
C PHE A 83 -5.77 -16.14 9.11
N GLY A 84 -6.14 -15.12 8.32
CA GLY A 84 -6.44 -13.77 8.79
C GLY A 84 -5.25 -12.81 8.80
N THR A 85 -4.10 -13.13 8.20
CA THR A 85 -2.96 -12.21 8.13
C THR A 85 -3.21 -11.11 7.10
N PRO A 86 -3.19 -9.81 7.48
CA PRO A 86 -3.40 -8.72 6.55
C PRO A 86 -2.14 -8.38 5.74
N PHE A 87 -2.30 -8.08 4.45
CA PHE A 87 -1.27 -7.51 3.58
C PHE A 87 -1.92 -6.82 2.38
N SER A 88 -1.15 -6.04 1.62
CA SER A 88 -1.62 -5.37 0.42
C SER A 88 -0.86 -5.82 -0.81
N VAL A 89 -1.49 -5.66 -1.98
CA VAL A 89 -0.83 -5.81 -3.28
C VAL A 89 -0.98 -4.53 -4.08
N GLY A 90 0.05 -4.16 -4.85
CA GLY A 90 0.08 -2.93 -5.63
C GLY A 90 0.60 -3.16 -7.04
N THR A 91 0.12 -2.37 -7.99
CA THR A 91 0.68 -2.24 -9.35
C THR A 91 1.09 -0.80 -9.59
N PRO A 92 2.22 -0.54 -10.26
CA PRO A 92 2.61 0.83 -10.57
C PRO A 92 1.67 1.40 -11.63
N LYS A 93 1.36 2.70 -11.54
CA LYS A 93 0.53 3.39 -12.54
C LYS A 93 1.23 3.58 -13.89
N PHE A 94 2.55 3.44 -13.92
CA PHE A 94 3.37 3.60 -15.12
C PHE A 94 4.18 2.32 -15.36
N GLY A 95 3.89 1.68 -16.50
CA GLY A 95 4.74 0.66 -17.12
C GLY A 95 5.55 1.26 -18.25
#